data_AF-A0A6P0USU5-F1
#
_entry.id   AF-A0A6P0USU5-F1
#
_cell.length_a   1.000
_cell.length_b   1.000
_cell.length_c   1.000
_cell.angle_alpha   90.00
_cell.angle_beta   90.00
_cell.angle_gamma   90.00
#
_symmetry.space_group_name_H-M   'P 1'
#
loop_
_entity.id
_entity.type
_entity.pdbx_description
1 polymer ?
#
loop_
_entity_poly.entity_id
_entity_poly.type
_entity_poly.pdbx_seq_one_letter_code
_entity_poly.pdbx_strand_id
1 'polypeptide(L)'
;MNKKEIFWLIGVLILILILDILVFGIHDLHPSSTLDINVHDTYFVIANSYFLIFIGTLLFFGVYLIRMLRRNFKNRIANLIFLISNLSLILILSYLISYISSLRESARMMKHSLNNETVENTGNGWNNAFDILMIIQLVLLIWLVFCAFKSGQNYKRKIDS
;
A
#
# COMPACT_ATOMS: atom_id res chain seq x y z
N MET A 1 -4.44 25.67 -8.83
CA MET A 1 -3.32 24.73 -8.64
C MET A 1 -2.12 25.23 -9.44
N ASN A 2 -0.91 25.25 -8.87
CA ASN A 2 0.26 25.75 -9.60
C ASN A 2 0.61 24.79 -10.74
N LYS A 3 0.91 25.27 -11.97
CA LYS A 3 1.13 24.43 -13.17
C LYS A 3 2.19 23.34 -12.93
N LYS A 4 3.17 23.63 -12.09
CA LYS A 4 4.21 22.68 -11.66
C LYS A 4 3.64 21.44 -10.96
N GLU A 5 2.63 21.59 -10.10
CA GLU A 5 2.07 20.45 -9.36
C GLU A 5 1.22 19.54 -10.27
N ILE A 6 0.55 20.11 -11.28
CA ILE A 6 -0.13 19.34 -12.32
C ILE A 6 0.87 18.47 -13.09
N PHE A 7 2.00 19.04 -13.49
CA PHE A 7 3.04 18.29 -14.20
C PHE A 7 3.61 17.14 -13.37
N TRP A 8 3.78 17.35 -12.06
CA TRP A 8 4.20 16.28 -11.14
C TRP A 8 3.16 15.18 -11.00
N LEU A 9 1.88 15.53 -10.90
CA LEU A 9 0.80 14.54 -10.81
C LEU A 9 0.71 13.72 -12.10
N ILE A 10 0.72 14.38 -13.26
CA ILE A 10 0.74 13.72 -14.57
C ILE A 10 1.98 12.83 -14.70
N GLY A 11 3.16 13.31 -14.27
CA GLY A 11 4.39 12.53 -14.32
C GLY A 11 4.31 11.23 -13.51
N VAL A 12 3.69 11.25 -12.33
CA VAL A 12 3.47 10.03 -11.53
C VAL A 12 2.46 9.10 -12.21
N LEU A 13 1.37 9.63 -12.79
CA LEU A 13 0.41 8.82 -13.53
C LEU A 13 1.04 8.14 -14.75
N ILE A 14 1.85 8.87 -15.52
CA ILE A 14 2.58 8.31 -16.65
C ILE A 14 3.57 7.23 -16.18
N LEU A 15 4.28 7.47 -15.07
CA LEU A 15 5.20 6.48 -14.51
C LEU A 15 4.47 5.19 -14.11
N ILE A 16 3.29 5.31 -13.49
CA ILE A 16 2.44 4.15 -13.15
C ILE A 16 2.08 3.40 -14.42
N LEU A 17 1.58 4.08 -15.46
CA LEU A 17 1.21 3.44 -16.72
C LEU A 17 2.39 2.75 -17.42
N ILE A 18 3.57 3.37 -17.43
CA ILE A 18 4.77 2.77 -18.02
C ILE A 18 5.16 1.50 -17.26
N LEU A 19 5.15 1.54 -15.93
CA LEU A 19 5.48 0.37 -15.11
C LEU A 19 4.45 -0.75 -15.29
N ASP A 20 3.18 -0.40 -15.38
CA ASP A 20 2.09 -1.35 -15.60
C ASP A 20 2.25 -2.08 -16.94
N ILE A 21 2.50 -1.32 -18.02
CA ILE A 21 2.80 -1.88 -19.35
C ILE A 21 4.08 -2.73 -19.33
N LEU A 22 5.08 -2.36 -18.54
CA LEU A 22 6.34 -3.11 -18.46
C LEU A 22 6.17 -4.45 -17.74
N VAL A 23 5.33 -4.50 -16.70
CA VAL A 23 5.11 -5.70 -15.88
C VAL A 23 4.09 -6.64 -16.53
N PHE A 24 2.99 -6.12 -17.05
CA PHE A 24 1.86 -6.92 -17.57
C PHE A 24 1.76 -6.92 -19.10
N GLY A 25 2.42 -5.97 -19.77
CA GLY A 25 2.20 -5.75 -21.20
C GLY A 25 0.91 -4.98 -21.48
N ILE A 26 0.73 -4.60 -22.75
CA ILE A 26 -0.37 -3.74 -23.19
C ILE A 26 -1.71 -4.51 -23.22
N HIS A 27 -1.67 -5.82 -23.48
CA HIS A 27 -2.87 -6.65 -23.62
C HIS A 27 -3.62 -6.84 -22.28
N ASP A 28 -2.89 -6.75 -21.17
CA ASP A 28 -3.40 -7.01 -19.84
C ASP A 28 -3.94 -5.75 -19.13
N LEU A 29 -3.97 -4.61 -19.83
CA LEU A 29 -4.62 -3.37 -19.37
C LEU A 29 -6.15 -3.46 -19.31
N HIS A 30 -6.73 -4.58 -19.76
CA HIS A 30 -8.16 -4.81 -19.67
C HIS A 30 -8.61 -5.00 -18.20
N PRO A 31 -9.75 -4.43 -17.76
CA PRO A 31 -10.20 -4.55 -16.37
C PRO A 31 -10.46 -5.98 -15.88
N SER A 32 -10.69 -6.91 -16.82
CA SER A 32 -10.92 -8.33 -16.53
C SER A 32 -9.65 -9.18 -16.57
N SER A 33 -8.48 -8.57 -16.78
CA SER A 33 -7.21 -9.30 -16.78
C SER A 33 -6.86 -9.72 -15.36
N THR A 34 -6.32 -10.94 -15.25
CA THR A 34 -5.96 -11.56 -13.98
C THR A 34 -4.49 -11.91 -13.94
N LEU A 35 -3.93 -11.79 -12.75
CA LEU A 35 -2.58 -12.17 -12.39
C LEU A 35 -2.65 -13.51 -11.70
N ASP A 36 -1.98 -14.46 -12.32
CA ASP A 36 -1.86 -15.82 -11.81
C ASP A 36 -0.58 -15.95 -10.96
N ILE A 37 -0.75 -16.11 -9.66
CA ILE A 37 0.34 -16.30 -8.70
C ILE A 37 0.40 -17.78 -8.35
N ASN A 38 1.47 -18.43 -8.78
CA ASN A 38 1.77 -19.79 -8.37
C ASN A 38 2.69 -19.77 -7.13
N VAL A 39 2.17 -20.22 -5.98
CA VAL A 39 2.96 -20.37 -4.74
C VAL A 39 2.97 -21.85 -4.36
N HIS A 40 4.09 -22.52 -4.65
CA HIS A 40 4.25 -23.97 -4.49
C HIS A 40 3.14 -24.74 -5.23
N ASP A 41 2.20 -25.33 -4.50
CA ASP A 41 1.12 -26.16 -5.05
C ASP A 41 -0.24 -25.43 -5.08
N THR A 42 -0.26 -24.13 -4.78
CA THR A 42 -1.49 -23.33 -4.75
C THR A 42 -1.48 -22.25 -5.82
N TYR A 43 -2.57 -22.19 -6.59
CA TYR A 43 -2.80 -21.20 -7.63
C TYR A 43 -3.71 -20.09 -7.09
N PHE A 44 -3.21 -18.86 -7.04
CA PHE A 44 -4.00 -17.68 -6.69
C PHE A 44 -4.25 -16.83 -7.92
N VAL A 45 -5.51 -16.53 -8.19
CA VAL A 45 -5.91 -15.65 -9.29
C VAL A 45 -6.36 -14.32 -8.69
N ILE A 46 -5.67 -13.24 -9.00
CA ILE A 46 -5.95 -11.89 -8.49
C ILE A 46 -6.18 -10.96 -9.67
N ALA A 47 -7.20 -10.10 -9.65
CA ALA A 47 -7.38 -9.12 -10.72
C ALA A 47 -6.18 -8.15 -10.78
N ASN A 48 -5.68 -7.87 -11.99
CA ASN A 48 -4.55 -6.95 -12.21
C ASN A 48 -4.80 -5.57 -11.59
N SER A 49 -6.06 -5.15 -11.57
CA SER A 49 -6.49 -3.88 -10.97
C SER A 49 -6.11 -3.74 -9.49
N TYR A 50 -6.14 -4.82 -8.70
CA TYR A 50 -5.71 -4.77 -7.29
C TYR A 50 -4.21 -4.50 -7.18
N PHE A 51 -3.41 -5.14 -8.03
CA PHE A 51 -1.97 -4.94 -8.06
C PHE A 51 -1.61 -3.52 -8.54
N LEU A 52 -2.31 -3.02 -9.57
CA LEU A 52 -2.14 -1.67 -10.08
C LEU A 52 -2.49 -0.62 -9.01
N ILE A 53 -3.59 -0.79 -8.28
CA ILE A 53 -3.96 0.09 -7.17
C ILE A 53 -2.86 0.07 -6.08
N PHE A 54 -2.32 -1.10 -5.76
CA PHE A 54 -1.26 -1.23 -4.77
C PHE A 54 0.04 -0.51 -5.20
N ILE A 55 0.55 -0.82 -6.40
CA ILE A 55 1.76 -0.16 -6.94
C ILE A 55 1.54 1.34 -7.11
N GLY A 56 0.39 1.74 -7.66
CA GLY A 56 0.04 3.15 -7.83
C GLY A 56 0.07 3.89 -6.51
N THR A 57 -0.53 3.31 -5.47
CA THR A 57 -0.52 3.88 -4.11
C THR A 57 0.90 3.98 -3.55
N LEU A 58 1.74 2.95 -3.72
CA LEU A 58 3.15 2.96 -3.32
C LEU A 58 3.95 4.06 -4.03
N LEU A 59 3.75 4.25 -5.33
CA LEU A 59 4.43 5.28 -6.11
C LEU A 59 4.00 6.68 -5.69
N PHE A 60 2.70 6.91 -5.51
CA PHE A 60 2.19 8.17 -4.96
C PHE A 60 2.75 8.43 -3.56
N PHE A 61 2.76 7.42 -2.68
CA PHE A 61 3.34 7.53 -1.35
C PHE A 61 4.82 7.92 -1.41
N GLY A 62 5.66 7.16 -2.12
CA GLY A 62 7.10 7.37 -2.18
C GLY A 62 7.48 8.71 -2.81
N VAL A 63 6.91 9.05 -3.97
CA VAL A 63 7.20 10.31 -4.67
C VAL A 63 6.79 11.50 -3.83
N TYR A 64 5.59 11.49 -3.25
CA TYR A 64 5.11 12.64 -2.47
C TYR A 64 5.72 12.71 -1.07
N LEU A 65 6.17 11.60 -0.50
CA LEU A 65 6.99 11.58 0.72
C LEU A 65 8.28 12.37 0.49
N ILE A 66 9.05 11.99 -0.54
CA ILE A 66 10.33 12.65 -0.88
C ILE A 66 10.11 14.14 -1.14
N ARG A 67 9.04 14.50 -1.89
CA ARG A 67 8.74 15.90 -2.21
C ARG A 67 8.34 16.71 -0.97
N MET A 68 7.52 16.14 -0.10
CA MET A 68 7.06 16.79 1.12
C MET A 68 8.23 17.01 2.09
N LEU A 69 9.11 16.02 2.25
CA LEU A 69 10.33 16.13 3.05
C LEU A 69 11.30 17.15 2.46
N ARG A 70 11.63 17.08 1.15
CA ARG A 70 12.56 18.02 0.50
C ARG A 70 12.11 19.47 0.57
N ARG A 71 10.79 19.71 0.55
CA ARG A 71 10.22 21.06 0.67
C ARG A 71 9.88 21.46 2.10
N ASN A 72 10.28 20.67 3.10
CA ASN A 72 10.02 20.91 4.52
C ASN A 72 8.55 21.28 4.79
N PHE A 73 7.62 20.51 4.20
CA PHE A 73 6.18 20.69 4.36
C PHE A 73 5.63 22.05 3.88
N LYS A 74 6.39 22.84 3.09
CA LYS A 74 5.94 24.14 2.58
C LYS A 74 4.91 24.02 1.43
N ASN A 75 4.87 22.88 0.75
CA ASN A 75 3.99 22.64 -0.39
C ASN A 75 2.71 21.94 0.02
N ARG A 76 1.63 22.72 0.19
CA ARG A 76 0.32 22.21 0.66
C ARG A 76 -0.24 21.09 -0.20
N ILE A 77 -0.13 21.20 -1.52
CA ILE A 77 -0.68 20.19 -2.44
C ILE A 77 0.09 18.88 -2.32
N ALA A 78 1.43 18.94 -2.28
CA ALA A 78 2.23 17.74 -2.10
C ALA A 78 2.01 17.08 -0.73
N ASN A 79 1.84 17.88 0.34
CA ASN A 79 1.52 17.34 1.65
C ASN A 79 0.14 16.66 1.65
N LEU A 80 -0.87 17.27 1.03
CA LEU A 80 -2.23 16.71 0.96
C LEU A 80 -2.24 15.40 0.17
N ILE A 81 -1.58 15.36 -0.99
CA ILE A 81 -1.46 14.13 -1.78
C ILE A 81 -0.74 13.05 -0.98
N PHE A 82 0.33 13.39 -0.26
CA PHE A 82 1.01 12.45 0.63
C PHE A 82 0.09 11.92 1.74
N LEU A 83 -0.70 12.78 2.38
CA LEU A 83 -1.61 12.34 3.45
C LEU A 83 -2.67 11.38 2.92
N ILE A 84 -3.24 11.67 1.74
CA ILE A 84 -4.20 10.79 1.08
C ILE A 84 -3.54 9.46 0.71
N SER A 85 -2.36 9.47 0.08
CA SER A 85 -1.70 8.23 -0.33
C SER A 85 -1.23 7.40 0.86
N ASN A 86 -0.77 8.01 1.95
CA ASN A 86 -0.46 7.31 3.20
C ASN A 86 -1.70 6.66 3.82
N LEU A 87 -2.84 7.38 3.85
CA LEU A 87 -4.10 6.82 4.33
C LEU A 87 -4.57 5.65 3.45
N SER A 88 -4.50 5.78 2.12
CA SER A 88 -4.81 4.70 1.19
C SER A 88 -3.91 3.48 1.42
N LEU A 89 -2.61 3.68 1.65
CA LEU A 89 -1.67 2.60 1.94
C LEU A 89 -2.04 1.87 3.24
N ILE A 90 -2.40 2.62 4.30
CA ILE A 90 -2.87 2.04 5.57
C ILE A 90 -4.11 1.18 5.35
N LEU A 91 -5.08 1.64 4.54
CA LEU A 91 -6.29 0.86 4.23
C LEU A 91 -5.98 -0.41 3.44
N ILE A 92 -5.08 -0.34 2.46
CA ILE A 92 -4.65 -1.52 1.70
C ILE A 92 -3.95 -2.53 2.63
N LEU A 93 -3.10 -2.06 3.54
CA LEU A 93 -2.47 -2.93 4.54
C LEU A 93 -3.50 -3.57 5.48
N SER A 94 -4.54 -2.85 5.92
CA SER A 94 -5.63 -3.44 6.71
C SER A 94 -6.30 -4.59 5.96
N TYR A 95 -6.61 -4.40 4.68
CA TYR A 95 -7.19 -5.45 3.84
C TYR A 95 -6.25 -6.66 3.71
N LEU A 96 -4.96 -6.42 3.47
CA LEU A 96 -3.96 -7.48 3.35
C LEU A 96 -3.80 -8.27 4.66
N ILE A 97 -3.75 -7.58 5.79
CA ILE A 97 -3.68 -8.20 7.13
C ILE A 97 -4.91 -9.07 7.39
N SER A 98 -6.11 -8.56 7.06
CA SER A 98 -7.36 -9.32 7.19
C SER A 98 -7.35 -10.57 6.30
N TYR A 99 -6.84 -10.44 5.06
CA TYR A 99 -6.74 -11.55 4.13
C TYR A 99 -5.78 -12.64 4.64
N ILE A 100 -4.59 -12.25 5.09
CA ILE A 100 -3.60 -13.17 5.68
C ILE A 100 -4.16 -13.85 6.93
N SER A 101 -4.90 -13.11 7.77
CA SER A 101 -5.55 -13.69 8.95
C SER A 101 -6.55 -14.79 8.57
N SER A 102 -7.36 -14.57 7.53
CA SER A 102 -8.31 -15.56 7.02
C SER A 102 -7.61 -16.81 6.48
N LEU A 103 -6.54 -16.64 5.70
CA LEU A 103 -5.71 -17.77 5.22
C LEU A 103 -5.07 -18.55 6.37
N ARG A 104 -4.65 -17.86 7.43
CA ARG A 104 -4.08 -18.51 8.62
C ARG A 104 -5.13 -19.34 9.35
N GLU A 105 -6.36 -18.85 9.47
CA GLU A 105 -7.46 -19.57 10.11
C GLU A 105 -7.87 -20.80 9.29
N SER A 106 -8.00 -20.68 7.97
CA SER A 106 -8.35 -21.81 7.10
C SER A 106 -7.29 -22.92 7.16
N ALA A 107 -6.01 -22.56 7.13
CA ALA A 107 -4.91 -23.52 7.28
C ALA A 107 -4.93 -24.24 8.65
N ARG A 108 -5.26 -23.52 9.73
CA ARG A 108 -5.41 -24.11 11.08
C ARG A 108 -6.58 -25.10 11.14
N MET A 109 -7.74 -24.75 10.56
CA MET A 109 -8.91 -25.62 10.56
C MET A 109 -8.67 -26.90 9.75
N MET A 110 -8.02 -26.79 8.58
CA MET A 110 -7.67 -27.96 7.77
C MET A 110 -6.72 -28.91 8.53
N LYS A 111 -5.74 -28.38 9.24
CA LYS A 111 -4.80 -29.18 10.06
C LYS A 111 -5.50 -29.90 11.22
N HIS A 112 -6.45 -29.23 11.89
CA HIS A 112 -7.23 -29.84 12.97
C HIS A 112 -8.18 -30.95 12.51
N SER A 113 -8.71 -30.87 11.30
CA SER A 113 -9.59 -31.90 10.73
C SER A 113 -8.84 -33.18 10.36
N LEU A 114 -7.56 -33.07 9.98
CA LEU A 114 -6.79 -34.18 9.43
C LEU A 114 -6.04 -35.00 10.51
N ASN A 115 -5.59 -34.36 11.59
CA ASN A 115 -4.81 -35.00 12.65
C ASN A 115 -5.47 -34.75 14.01
N ASN A 116 -6.05 -35.77 14.63
CA ASN A 116 -6.50 -35.77 16.03
C ASN A 116 -5.34 -35.67 17.05
N GLU A 117 -4.19 -35.12 16.67
CA GLU A 117 -2.97 -35.06 17.48
C GLU A 117 -2.40 -33.64 17.55
N THR A 118 -1.84 -33.36 18.72
CA THR A 118 -1.40 -32.07 19.25
C THR A 118 -0.62 -31.22 18.25
N VAL A 119 -1.06 -29.97 18.14
CA VAL A 119 -0.57 -28.92 17.25
C VAL A 119 0.93 -28.70 17.42
N GLU A 120 1.73 -29.37 16.61
CA GLU A 120 3.08 -28.86 16.37
C GLU A 120 2.94 -27.56 15.58
N ASN A 121 3.53 -26.49 16.11
CA ASN A 121 3.41 -25.11 15.66
C ASN A 121 4.20 -24.90 14.34
N THR A 122 3.97 -25.73 13.33
CA THR A 122 4.58 -25.58 12.01
C THR A 122 3.83 -24.49 11.24
N GLY A 123 4.28 -23.24 11.44
CA GLY A 123 3.72 -22.10 10.71
C GLY A 123 4.31 -20.74 11.06
N ASN A 124 5.61 -20.66 11.42
CA ASN A 124 6.25 -19.38 11.76
C ASN A 124 6.15 -18.32 10.65
N GLY A 125 6.09 -18.71 9.37
CA GLY A 125 6.09 -17.75 8.25
C GLY A 125 4.87 -16.81 8.22
N TRP A 126 3.65 -17.35 8.35
CA TRP A 126 2.42 -16.55 8.30
C TRP A 126 2.23 -15.68 9.54
N ASN A 127 2.65 -16.17 10.71
CA ASN A 127 2.65 -15.36 11.94
C ASN A 127 3.64 -14.19 11.81
N ASN A 128 4.87 -14.45 11.35
CA ASN A 128 5.86 -13.41 11.13
C ASN A 128 5.39 -12.37 10.10
N ALA A 129 4.78 -12.80 9.00
CA ALA A 129 4.25 -11.88 7.99
C ALA A 129 3.14 -10.97 8.55
N PHE A 130 2.21 -11.54 9.32
CA PHE A 130 1.15 -10.78 10.00
C PHE A 130 1.74 -9.73 10.96
N ASP A 131 2.67 -10.14 11.82
CA ASP A 131 3.28 -9.25 12.82
C ASP A 131 4.08 -8.12 12.17
N ILE A 132 4.83 -8.42 11.10
CA ILE A 132 5.58 -7.42 10.32
C ILE A 132 4.63 -6.40 9.70
N LEU A 133 3.54 -6.84 9.08
CA LEU A 133 2.56 -5.94 8.45
C LEU A 133 1.89 -5.04 9.49
N MET A 134 1.56 -5.57 10.66
CA MET A 134 1.02 -4.80 11.79
C MET A 134 2.00 -3.72 12.27
N ILE A 135 3.29 -4.06 12.42
CA ILE A 135 4.33 -3.09 12.81
C ILE A 135 4.46 -1.99 11.76
N ILE A 136 4.53 -2.34 10.47
CA ILE A 136 4.60 -1.37 9.37
C ILE A 136 3.39 -0.44 9.40
N GLN A 137 2.18 -0.98 9.58
CA GLN A 137 0.96 -0.20 9.63
C GLN A 137 0.95 0.78 10.82
N LEU A 138 1.41 0.34 11.99
CA LEU A 138 1.52 1.19 13.17
C LEU A 138 2.49 2.36 12.93
N VAL A 139 3.64 2.09 12.32
CA VAL A 139 4.62 3.12 11.95
C VAL A 139 3.99 4.13 10.98
N LEU A 140 3.25 3.67 9.97
CA LEU A 140 2.58 4.54 9.01
C LEU A 140 1.49 5.42 9.66
N LEU A 141 0.77 4.90 10.66
CA LEU A 141 -0.21 5.65 11.44
C LEU A 141 0.44 6.75 12.28
N ILE A 142 1.50 6.43 13.03
CA ILE A 142 2.26 7.42 13.80
C ILE A 142 2.79 8.51 12.85
N TRP A 143 3.32 8.08 11.71
CA TRP A 143 3.83 8.99 10.68
C TRP A 143 2.73 9.87 10.07
N LEU A 144 1.53 9.32 9.83
CA LEU A 144 0.38 10.07 9.33
C LEU A 144 0.01 11.22 10.27
N VAL A 145 -0.12 10.92 11.56
CA VAL A 145 -0.47 11.90 12.59
C VAL A 145 0.59 12.98 12.68
N PHE A 146 1.87 12.60 12.72
CA PHE A 146 2.99 13.55 12.74
C PHE A 146 2.97 14.48 11.51
N CYS A 147 2.83 13.92 10.31
CA CYS A 147 2.81 14.69 9.07
C CYS A 147 1.58 15.60 8.96
N ALA A 148 0.41 15.13 9.39
CA ALA A 148 -0.82 15.91 9.39
C ALA A 148 -0.69 17.12 10.33
N PHE A 149 -0.19 16.89 11.55
CA PHE A 149 0.06 17.94 12.53
C PHE A 149 1.06 18.99 12.01
N LYS A 150 2.21 18.54 11.49
CA LYS A 150 3.25 19.43 10.95
C LYS A 150 2.78 20.21 9.72
N SER A 151 1.98 19.58 8.85
CA SER A 151 1.36 20.26 7.70
C SER A 151 0.36 21.34 8.16
N GLY A 152 -0.43 21.07 9.20
CA GLY A 152 -1.38 22.02 9.80
C GLY A 152 -0.70 23.22 10.45
N GLN A 153 0.41 23.03 11.16
CA GLN A 153 1.17 24.15 11.75
C GLN A 153 1.73 25.09 10.69
N ASN A 154 2.33 24.54 9.63
CA ASN A 154 2.84 25.32 8.50
C ASN A 154 1.74 26.09 7.76
N TYR A 155 0.49 25.63 7.83
CA TYR A 155 -0.65 26.36 7.28
C TYR A 155 -0.94 27.63 8.07
N LYS A 156 -1.04 27.52 9.41
CA LYS A 156 -1.31 28.66 10.31
C LYS A 156 -0.24 29.74 10.21
N ARG A 157 1.04 29.36 10.29
CA ARG A 157 2.18 30.31 10.24
C ARG A 157 2.24 31.16 8.97
N LYS A 158 1.61 30.73 7.87
CA LYS A 158 1.55 31.47 6.60
C LYS A 158 0.32 32.38 6.49
N ILE A 159 -0.68 32.20 7.35
CA ILE A 159 -1.82 33.13 7.46
C ILE A 159 -1.44 34.32 8.33
N ASP A 160 -0.62 34.08 9.35
CA ASP A 160 -0.18 35.10 10.32
C ASP A 160 1.05 35.92 9.86
N SER A 161 1.54 35.70 8.63
CA SER A 161 2.73 36.37 8.04
C SER A 161 2.37 37.16 6.79
#